data_AF-A0A920MSF9-F1
#
_entry.id   AF-A0A920MSF9-F1
#
_cell.length_a   1.000
_cell.length_b   1.000
_cell.length_c   1.000
_cell.angle_alpha   90.00
_cell.angle_beta   90.00
_cell.angle_gamma   90.00
#
_symmetry.space_group_name_H-M   'P 1'
#
loop_
_entity.id
_entity.type
_entity.pdbx_description
1 polymer ?
#
loop_
_entity_poly.entity_id
_entity_poly.type
_entity_poly.pdbx_seq_one_letter_code
_entity_poly.pdbx_strand_id
1 'polypeptide(L)'
;MDKPIGWNDTVSVRVDYTSFPTVGTFFIRPDETYPDKPWQAWTQGEETDNHHWVPIYDYPNERSTFETILTVDRSLKAVSNGELVSIVENKDGTHTWHWRENFPMVAYLISYVVGDYVKVEDSYNGIPVNYWVYKENQDETCVLWSDHGL
;
A
#
# COMPACT_ATOMS: atom_id res chain seq x y z
N MET A 1 -3.65 -13.80 28.69
CA MET A 1 -2.66 -12.95 29.39
C MET A 1 -2.81 -13.19 30.88
N ASP A 2 -1.71 -13.35 31.59
CA ASP A 2 -1.71 -13.92 32.95
C ASP A 2 -1.73 -12.86 34.06
N LYS A 3 -1.75 -11.56 33.69
CA LYS A 3 -1.85 -10.43 34.61
C LYS A 3 -2.83 -9.38 34.05
N PRO A 4 -3.60 -8.68 34.91
CA PRO A 4 -4.36 -7.49 34.50
C PRO A 4 -3.42 -6.43 33.91
N ILE A 5 -3.87 -5.75 32.86
CA ILE A 5 -3.16 -4.64 32.22
C ILE A 5 -3.53 -3.34 32.95
N GLY A 6 -2.53 -2.61 33.42
CA GLY A 6 -2.68 -1.29 34.05
C GLY A 6 -2.75 -0.16 33.02
N TRP A 7 -3.20 1.02 33.45
CA TRP A 7 -3.39 2.20 32.59
C TRP A 7 -2.14 2.71 31.86
N ASN A 8 -0.95 2.48 32.42
CA ASN A 8 0.32 2.95 31.86
C ASN A 8 1.13 1.82 31.22
N ASP A 9 0.56 0.63 31.10
CA ASP A 9 1.27 -0.51 30.54
C ASP A 9 1.30 -0.38 29.01
N THR A 10 2.47 -0.61 28.42
CA THR A 10 2.60 -0.84 26.98
C THR A 10 2.53 -2.34 26.73
N VAL A 11 1.65 -2.74 25.82
CA VAL A 11 1.48 -4.15 25.43
C VAL A 11 1.72 -4.32 23.94
N SER A 12 2.38 -5.42 23.58
CA SER A 12 2.51 -5.84 22.18
C SER A 12 1.48 -6.93 21.90
N VAL A 13 0.66 -6.70 20.87
CA VAL A 13 -0.36 -7.63 20.43
C VAL A 13 0.00 -8.11 19.04
N ARG A 14 -0.09 -9.42 18.80
CA ARG A 14 0.04 -10.04 17.48
C ARG A 14 -1.25 -10.75 17.15
N VAL A 15 -1.77 -10.50 15.96
CA VAL A 15 -2.95 -11.17 15.42
C VAL A 15 -2.56 -11.77 14.08
N ASP A 16 -2.49 -13.09 14.01
CA ASP A 16 -2.37 -13.81 12.74
C ASP A 16 -3.79 -14.12 12.25
N TYR A 17 -4.15 -13.67 11.05
CA TYR A 17 -5.51 -13.77 10.52
C TYR A 17 -5.53 -13.90 8.99
N THR A 18 -6.69 -14.29 8.47
CA THR A 18 -7.04 -14.24 7.05
C THR A 18 -8.32 -13.43 6.91
N SER A 19 -8.39 -12.51 5.94
CA SER A 19 -9.57 -11.69 5.67
C SER A 19 -10.16 -11.98 4.28
N PHE A 20 -11.46 -11.73 4.15
CA PHE A 20 -12.19 -11.73 2.88
C PHE A 20 -12.92 -10.37 2.79
N PRO A 21 -12.22 -9.30 2.40
CA PRO A 21 -12.72 -7.93 2.57
C PRO A 21 -13.96 -7.67 1.72
N THR A 22 -14.94 -6.94 2.26
CA THR A 22 -16.14 -6.54 1.52
C THR A 22 -16.22 -5.04 1.21
N VAL A 23 -15.30 -4.23 1.76
CA VAL A 23 -14.85 -2.92 1.27
C VAL A 23 -13.43 -2.64 1.82
N GLY A 24 -12.79 -1.53 1.47
CA GLY A 24 -11.44 -1.16 1.92
C GLY A 24 -10.31 -1.65 1.02
N THR A 25 -10.41 -2.86 0.46
CA THR A 25 -9.49 -3.37 -0.57
C THR A 25 -10.24 -4.05 -1.70
N PHE A 26 -9.68 -3.92 -2.90
CA PHE A 26 -10.24 -4.37 -4.15
C PHE A 26 -9.23 -5.27 -4.87
N PHE A 27 -9.74 -6.34 -5.49
CA PHE A 27 -8.93 -7.27 -6.28
C PHE A 27 -9.48 -7.29 -7.71
N ILE A 28 -8.65 -6.95 -8.68
CA ILE A 28 -9.00 -6.91 -10.10
C ILE A 28 -8.23 -8.01 -10.82
N ARG A 29 -8.91 -8.71 -11.73
CA ARG A 29 -8.34 -9.75 -12.59
C ARG A 29 -9.02 -9.75 -13.96
N PRO A 30 -8.38 -10.32 -15.00
CA PRO A 30 -9.04 -10.70 -16.24
C PRO A 30 -10.35 -11.46 -16.01
N ASP A 31 -11.37 -11.15 -16.81
CA ASP A 31 -12.64 -11.86 -16.84
C ASP A 31 -13.11 -12.09 -18.30
N GLU A 32 -14.21 -12.82 -18.50
CA GLU A 32 -14.71 -13.14 -19.86
C GLU A 32 -15.10 -11.90 -20.67
N THR A 33 -15.51 -10.82 -20.00
CA THR A 33 -15.94 -9.58 -20.65
C THR A 33 -14.74 -8.68 -20.96
N TYR A 34 -13.71 -8.72 -20.10
CA TYR A 34 -12.50 -7.92 -20.20
C TYR A 34 -11.26 -8.80 -19.97
N PRO A 35 -10.87 -9.60 -20.98
CA PRO A 35 -9.76 -10.54 -20.86
C PRO A 35 -8.40 -9.84 -20.71
N ASP A 36 -8.30 -8.58 -21.12
CA ASP A 36 -7.07 -7.80 -21.08
C ASP A 36 -6.92 -6.95 -19.80
N LYS A 37 -7.83 -7.07 -18.82
CA LYS A 37 -7.71 -6.35 -17.54
C LYS A 37 -6.43 -6.77 -16.80
N PRO A 38 -5.63 -5.83 -16.29
CA PRO A 38 -4.45 -6.19 -15.52
C PRO A 38 -4.85 -6.75 -14.14
N TRP A 39 -4.00 -7.65 -13.64
CA TRP A 39 -4.05 -8.10 -12.24
C TRP A 39 -3.68 -6.94 -11.33
N GLN A 40 -4.57 -6.62 -10.38
CA GLN A 40 -4.35 -5.55 -9.42
C GLN A 40 -4.91 -5.89 -8.04
N ALA A 41 -4.30 -5.31 -7.02
CA ALA A 41 -4.93 -5.14 -5.72
C ALA A 41 -4.68 -3.71 -5.23
N TRP A 42 -5.70 -3.02 -4.72
CA TRP A 42 -5.54 -1.67 -4.20
C TRP A 42 -6.54 -1.39 -3.09
N THR A 43 -6.19 -0.44 -2.23
CA THR A 43 -7.01 -0.03 -1.09
C THR A 43 -7.69 1.31 -1.31
N GLN A 44 -8.90 1.46 -0.78
CA GLN A 44 -9.56 2.74 -0.56
C GLN A 44 -10.22 2.70 0.81
N GLY A 45 -9.53 3.29 1.80
CA GLY A 45 -9.88 3.17 3.22
C GLY A 45 -10.76 4.29 3.77
N GLU A 46 -10.88 5.43 3.08
CA GLU A 46 -11.68 6.56 3.55
C GLU A 46 -13.19 6.24 3.47
N GLU A 47 -14.00 6.47 4.51
CA GLU A 47 -13.67 7.11 5.81
C GLU A 47 -13.17 6.14 6.90
N THR A 48 -13.65 4.89 6.91
CA THR A 48 -13.34 3.87 7.94
C THR A 48 -13.44 2.47 7.37
N ASP A 49 -12.86 2.19 6.20
CA ASP A 49 -12.98 0.89 5.53
C ASP A 49 -11.74 -0.01 5.73
N ASN A 50 -10.67 0.48 6.34
CA ASN A 50 -9.44 -0.29 6.50
C ASN A 50 -9.58 -1.46 7.49
N HIS A 51 -10.49 -1.36 8.47
CA HIS A 51 -10.77 -2.46 9.39
C HIS A 51 -11.32 -3.73 8.72
N HIS A 52 -11.80 -3.64 7.47
CA HIS A 52 -12.27 -4.81 6.72
C HIS A 52 -11.15 -5.72 6.22
N TRP A 53 -9.93 -5.19 6.09
CA TRP A 53 -8.78 -5.97 5.61
C TRP A 53 -7.65 -6.06 6.63
N VAL A 54 -7.55 -5.13 7.60
CA VAL A 54 -6.57 -5.17 8.70
C VAL A 54 -7.21 -4.94 10.07
N PRO A 55 -6.94 -5.78 11.10
CA PRO A 55 -7.40 -5.55 12.47
C PRO A 55 -6.76 -4.29 13.06
N ILE A 56 -7.49 -3.17 13.02
CA ILE A 56 -7.03 -1.86 13.49
C ILE A 56 -8.17 -1.10 14.17
N TYR A 57 -7.83 -0.16 15.05
CA TYR A 57 -8.76 0.85 15.51
C TYR A 57 -8.95 1.91 14.42
N ASP A 58 -10.05 1.80 13.69
CA ASP A 58 -10.29 2.53 12.43
C ASP A 58 -11.19 3.74 12.64
N TYR A 59 -10.68 4.73 13.38
CA TYR A 59 -11.35 6.00 13.63
C TYR A 59 -10.34 7.16 13.59
N PRO A 60 -10.68 8.33 13.03
CA PRO A 60 -9.70 9.40 12.74
C PRO A 60 -9.14 10.14 13.97
N ASN A 61 -9.62 9.83 15.17
CA ASN A 61 -9.13 10.42 16.42
C ASN A 61 -7.82 9.77 16.92
N GLU A 62 -7.40 8.65 16.34
CA GLU A 62 -6.15 7.96 16.67
C GLU A 62 -5.15 8.10 15.52
N ARG A 63 -3.87 8.29 15.88
CA ARG A 63 -2.77 8.36 14.91
C ARG A 63 -1.64 7.45 15.33
N SER A 64 -1.07 6.73 14.37
CA SER A 64 0.02 5.81 14.61
C SER A 64 1.00 5.80 13.43
N THR A 65 2.23 5.36 13.68
CA THR A 65 3.18 4.99 12.63
C THR A 65 2.85 3.59 12.11
N PHE A 66 3.15 3.31 10.84
CA PHE A 66 2.80 2.04 10.21
C PHE A 66 3.96 1.44 9.43
N GLU A 67 4.00 0.11 9.41
CA GLU A 67 4.87 -0.65 8.51
C GLU A 67 4.00 -1.61 7.71
N THR A 68 4.14 -1.56 6.38
CA THR A 68 3.40 -2.41 5.45
C THR A 68 4.38 -3.36 4.79
N ILE A 69 4.21 -4.66 5.04
CA ILE A 69 5.07 -5.72 4.51
C ILE A 69 4.23 -6.61 3.60
N LEU A 70 4.45 -6.49 2.29
CA LEU A 70 3.63 -7.13 1.25
C LEU A 70 4.47 -8.16 0.51
N THR A 71 3.98 -9.40 0.45
CA THR A 71 4.57 -10.46 -0.39
C THR A 71 3.70 -10.67 -1.60
N VAL A 72 4.27 -10.49 -2.80
CA VAL A 72 3.54 -10.58 -4.08
C VAL A 72 4.33 -11.39 -5.10
N ASP A 73 3.66 -11.85 -6.15
CA ASP A 73 4.32 -12.51 -7.28
C ASP A 73 5.41 -11.60 -7.89
N ARG A 74 6.55 -12.17 -8.30
CA ARG A 74 7.70 -11.41 -8.83
C ARG A 74 7.37 -10.54 -10.05
N SER A 75 6.32 -10.87 -10.81
CA SER A 75 5.86 -10.03 -11.92
C SER A 75 5.22 -8.71 -11.46
N LEU A 76 4.71 -8.66 -10.23
CA LEU A 76 3.99 -7.52 -9.67
C LEU A 76 4.91 -6.64 -8.82
N LYS A 77 4.47 -5.41 -8.54
CA LYS A 77 5.17 -4.44 -7.70
C LYS A 77 4.19 -4.00 -6.64
N ALA A 78 4.66 -3.85 -5.40
CA ALA A 78 3.82 -3.48 -4.26
C ALA A 78 4.26 -2.13 -3.68
N VAL A 79 3.40 -1.13 -3.77
CA VAL A 79 3.66 0.24 -3.29
C VAL A 79 2.77 0.53 -2.10
N SER A 80 3.31 1.21 -1.09
CA SER A 80 2.56 1.64 0.11
C SER A 80 3.10 2.98 0.61
N ASN A 81 2.58 3.48 1.73
CA ASN A 81 2.99 4.76 2.31
C ASN A 81 4.42 4.73 2.87
N GLY A 82 5.04 5.90 2.93
CA GLY A 82 6.33 6.10 3.59
C GLY A 82 7.53 5.72 2.72
N GLU A 83 8.63 5.36 3.38
CA GLU A 83 9.89 5.01 2.73
C GLU A 83 9.95 3.51 2.39
N LEU A 84 10.51 3.18 1.23
CA LEU A 84 10.83 1.80 0.88
C LEU A 84 12.07 1.37 1.66
N VAL A 85 11.89 0.48 2.63
CA VAL A 85 12.96 -0.03 3.50
C VAL A 85 13.74 -1.14 2.80
N SER A 86 13.04 -2.10 2.18
CA SER A 86 13.69 -3.21 1.48
C SER A 86 12.76 -3.92 0.49
N ILE A 87 13.38 -4.62 -0.46
CA ILE A 87 12.74 -5.63 -1.31
C ILE A 87 13.57 -6.91 -1.19
N VAL A 88 12.94 -8.02 -0.83
CA VAL A 88 13.59 -9.32 -0.65
C VAL A 88 13.03 -10.32 -1.65
N GLU A 89 13.90 -10.86 -2.51
CA GLU A 89 13.56 -11.93 -3.44
C GLU A 89 13.44 -13.28 -2.71
N ASN A 90 12.29 -13.94 -2.88
CA ASN A 90 12.02 -15.23 -2.25
C ASN A 90 12.34 -16.40 -3.21
N LYS A 91 12.46 -17.60 -2.65
CA LYS A 91 12.80 -18.83 -3.42
C LYS A 91 11.59 -19.44 -4.15
N ASP A 92 10.39 -18.97 -3.87
CA ASP A 92 9.12 -19.50 -4.34
C ASP A 92 8.50 -18.69 -5.50
N GLY A 93 9.27 -17.78 -6.10
CA GLY A 93 8.79 -16.93 -7.20
C GLY A 93 8.07 -15.65 -6.74
N THR A 94 8.04 -15.38 -5.43
CA THR A 94 7.55 -14.11 -4.88
C THR A 94 8.70 -13.18 -4.50
N HIS A 95 8.35 -11.95 -4.16
CA HIS A 95 9.22 -11.04 -3.41
C HIS A 95 8.44 -10.30 -2.33
N THR A 96 9.14 -9.81 -1.32
CA THR A 96 8.55 -9.10 -0.18
C THR A 96 9.02 -7.65 -0.16
N TRP A 97 8.08 -6.71 -0.23
CA TRP A 97 8.29 -5.27 -0.14
C TRP A 97 7.99 -4.80 1.28
N HIS A 98 8.89 -4.01 1.85
CA HIS A 98 8.75 -3.45 3.18
C HIS A 98 8.76 -1.93 3.10
N TRP A 99 7.62 -1.34 3.44
CA TRP A 99 7.41 0.10 3.52
C TRP A 99 7.24 0.54 4.97
N ARG A 100 7.73 1.75 5.30
CA ARG A 100 7.64 2.32 6.65
C ARG A 100 7.21 3.79 6.59
N GLU A 101 6.09 4.08 7.23
CA GLU A 101 5.66 5.44 7.55
C GLU A 101 6.11 5.81 8.96
N ASN A 102 7.04 6.77 9.05
CA ASN A 102 7.58 7.26 10.32
C ASN A 102 6.77 8.42 10.91
N PHE A 103 5.87 9.04 10.15
CA PHE A 103 5.00 10.12 10.63
C PHE A 103 3.63 9.58 11.01
N PRO A 104 3.14 9.85 12.24
CA PRO A 104 1.83 9.35 12.66
C PRO A 104 0.69 9.80 11.73
N MET A 105 -0.01 8.84 11.14
CA MET A 105 -1.17 9.05 10.27
C MET A 105 -2.42 8.39 10.86
N VAL A 106 -3.58 8.84 10.40
CA VAL A 106 -4.89 8.24 10.71
C VAL A 106 -5.08 6.96 9.90
N ALA A 107 -5.83 6.00 10.46
CA ALA A 107 -5.95 4.64 9.91
C ALA A 107 -6.43 4.61 8.45
N TYR A 108 -7.36 5.46 8.04
CA TYR A 108 -7.89 5.48 6.67
C TYR A 108 -6.87 5.89 5.59
N LEU A 109 -5.73 6.49 5.97
CA LEU A 109 -4.64 6.85 5.04
C LEU A 109 -3.66 5.70 4.77
N ILE A 110 -3.74 4.60 5.53
CA ILE A 110 -2.97 3.39 5.25
C ILE A 110 -3.45 2.87 3.89
N SER A 111 -2.52 2.73 2.96
CA SER A 111 -2.81 2.37 1.59
C SER A 111 -1.73 1.46 1.01
N TYR A 112 -2.15 0.56 0.12
CA TYR A 112 -1.26 -0.11 -0.79
C TYR A 112 -1.88 -0.24 -2.17
N VAL A 113 -1.01 -0.40 -3.17
CA VAL A 113 -1.36 -0.76 -4.53
C VAL A 113 -0.38 -1.79 -5.08
N VAL A 114 -0.91 -2.80 -5.76
CA VAL A 114 -0.19 -3.91 -6.35
C VAL A 114 -0.60 -4.05 -7.81
N GLY A 115 0.38 -4.13 -8.70
CA GLY A 115 0.15 -4.30 -10.14
C GLY A 115 1.45 -4.45 -10.92
N ASP A 116 1.35 -4.71 -12.22
CA ASP A 116 2.51 -4.75 -13.12
C ASP A 116 2.90 -3.33 -13.57
N TYR A 117 3.44 -2.57 -12.62
CA TYR A 117 3.88 -1.19 -12.85
C TYR A 117 5.34 -1.07 -13.24
N VAL A 118 5.65 -0.01 -13.97
CA VAL A 118 6.99 0.56 -14.09
C VAL A 118 7.08 1.82 -13.23
N LYS A 119 8.26 2.06 -12.66
CA LYS A 119 8.57 3.31 -11.94
C LYS A 119 9.17 4.31 -12.92
N VAL A 120 8.54 5.46 -13.09
CA VAL A 120 9.12 6.62 -13.77
C VAL A 120 9.55 7.62 -12.69
N GLU A 121 10.83 7.97 -12.69
CA GLU A 121 11.40 8.88 -11.70
C GLU A 121 11.37 10.32 -12.21
N ASP A 122 10.87 11.23 -11.38
CA ASP A 122 10.81 12.66 -11.65
C ASP A 122 11.11 13.45 -10.36
N SER A 123 11.16 14.78 -10.45
CA SER A 123 11.35 15.65 -9.30
C SER A 123 10.70 17.01 -9.49
N TYR A 124 10.17 17.55 -8.40
CA TYR A 124 9.67 18.93 -8.35
C TYR A 124 10.35 19.68 -7.22
N ASN A 125 10.99 20.81 -7.52
CA ASN A 125 11.76 21.61 -6.55
C ASN A 125 12.76 20.80 -5.71
N GLY A 126 13.41 19.80 -6.33
CA GLY A 126 14.37 18.92 -5.65
C GLY A 126 13.75 17.83 -4.79
N ILE A 127 12.42 17.71 -4.75
CA ILE A 127 11.68 16.65 -4.08
C ILE A 127 11.39 15.55 -5.10
N PRO A 128 11.77 14.28 -4.85
CA PRO A 128 11.44 13.18 -5.75
C PRO A 128 9.92 13.00 -5.88
N VAL A 129 9.44 12.94 -7.12
CA VAL A 129 8.05 12.65 -7.47
C VAL A 129 8.09 11.44 -8.40
N ASN A 130 7.74 10.26 -7.89
CA ASN A 130 7.82 9.03 -8.67
C ASN A 130 6.43 8.59 -9.11
N TYR A 131 6.32 8.16 -10.36
CA TYR A 131 5.10 7.61 -10.93
C TYR A 131 5.20 6.11 -11.01
N TRP A 132 4.14 5.42 -10.58
CA TRP A 132 3.99 3.98 -10.78
C TRP A 132 2.83 3.79 -11.75
N VAL A 133 3.16 3.43 -12.98
CA VAL A 133 2.19 3.37 -14.10
C VAL A 133 2.34 2.07 -14.85
N TYR A 134 1.31 1.70 -15.63
CA TYR A 134 1.48 0.62 -16.59
C TYR A 134 2.49 1.01 -17.65
N LYS A 135 3.16 0.00 -18.19
CA LYS A 135 4.27 0.20 -19.13
C LYS A 135 3.85 0.97 -20.38
N GLU A 136 2.63 0.75 -20.86
CA GLU A 136 2.03 1.45 -22.00
C GLU A 136 1.80 2.94 -21.74
N ASN A 137 1.68 3.37 -20.48
CA ASN A 137 1.44 4.77 -20.11
C ASN A 137 2.72 5.51 -19.70
N GLN A 138 3.89 4.86 -19.71
CA GLN A 138 5.12 5.45 -19.18
C GLN A 138 5.48 6.78 -19.87
N ASP A 139 5.24 6.89 -21.19
CA ASP A 139 5.62 8.07 -21.98
C ASP A 139 4.67 9.26 -21.74
N GLU A 140 3.50 9.04 -21.14
CA GLU A 140 2.51 10.08 -20.80
C GLU A 140 2.86 10.80 -19.48
N THR A 141 3.72 10.20 -18.64
CA THR A 141 4.02 10.70 -17.29
C THR A 141 4.98 11.90 -17.27
N CYS A 142 5.84 12.03 -18.27
CA CYS A 142 6.91 13.05 -18.30
C CYS A 142 6.42 14.47 -18.66
N VAL A 143 5.13 14.62 -19.01
CA VAL A 143 4.57 15.87 -19.60
C VAL A 143 3.70 16.66 -18.61
N LEU A 144 3.39 16.10 -17.44
CA LEU A 144 2.34 16.68 -16.58
C LEU A 144 2.79 17.92 -15.79
N TRP A 145 4.08 18.13 -15.54
CA TRP A 145 4.58 19.31 -14.82
C TRP A 145 5.14 20.42 -15.71
N SER A 146 5.56 20.13 -16.95
CA SER A 146 6.09 21.15 -17.86
C SER A 146 5.00 22.05 -18.46
N ASP A 147 3.80 21.50 -18.65
CA ASP A 147 2.74 22.14 -19.44
C ASP A 147 1.76 22.98 -18.58
N HIS A 148 1.91 22.95 -17.25
CA HIS A 148 1.00 23.61 -16.31
C HIS A 148 1.62 24.68 -15.41
N GLY A 149 2.79 25.22 -15.77
CA GLY A 149 3.28 26.54 -15.34
C GLY A 149 2.91 27.00 -13.92
N LEU A 150 3.31 26.23 -12.90
CA LEU A 150 3.30 26.66 -11.49
C LEU A 150 4.73 26.84 -10.97
#